data_AF-A0A815UAN4-F1
#
_entry.id   AF-A0A815UAN4-F1
#
_cell.length_a   1.000
_cell.length_b   1.000
_cell.length_c   1.000
_cell.angle_alpha   90.00
_cell.angle_beta   90.00
_cell.angle_gamma   90.00
#
_symmetry.space_group_name_H-M   'P 1'
#
loop_
_entity.id
_entity.type
_entity.pdbx_description
1 polymer ?
#
loop_
_entity_poly.entity_id
_entity_poly.type
_entity_poly.pdbx_seq_one_letter_code
_entity_poly.pdbx_strand_id
1 'polypeptide(L)'
;LIGEDPIGKPNNLMPYIAQVAVGRLPYVNIFGTHYDTLDGTGVRDYIHVVDVAIGHIAAVKQFEMNCGLKIYNLGTGKGYSVLEMIKALEKASGKTISYKECSRRPGDLATVYADPTLAAQELE
;
A
#
# COMPACT_ATOMS: atom_id res chain seq x y z
N LEU A 1 -3.00 6.55 -17.15
CA LEU A 1 -2.91 6.21 -15.71
C LEU A 1 -3.49 4.82 -15.49
N ILE A 2 -2.88 4.01 -14.64
CA ILE A 2 -3.38 2.68 -14.23
C ILE A 2 -4.25 2.86 -12.97
N GLY A 3 -5.33 2.09 -12.83
CA GLY A 3 -6.22 2.12 -11.67
C GLY A 3 -6.63 0.72 -11.20
N GLU A 4 -7.35 0.65 -10.06
CA GLU A 4 -7.88 -0.57 -9.48
C GLU A 4 -9.42 -0.47 -9.40
N ASP A 5 -10.14 -1.47 -9.92
CA ASP A 5 -11.62 -1.53 -9.91
C ASP A 5 -12.10 -2.86 -9.30
N PRO A 6 -12.11 -2.99 -7.97
CA PRO A 6 -12.48 -4.24 -7.31
C PRO A 6 -13.99 -4.50 -7.38
N ILE A 7 -14.37 -5.76 -7.60
CA ILE A 7 -15.77 -6.19 -7.58
C ILE A 7 -16.24 -6.30 -6.12
N GLY A 8 -17.32 -5.61 -5.79
CA GLY A 8 -17.92 -5.63 -4.46
C GLY A 8 -17.20 -4.71 -3.45
N LYS A 9 -17.26 -5.07 -2.17
CA LYS A 9 -16.60 -4.30 -1.11
C LYS A 9 -15.08 -4.53 -1.17
N PRO A 10 -14.25 -3.48 -1.29
CA PRO A 10 -12.80 -3.66 -1.35
C PRO A 10 -12.24 -4.26 -0.06
N ASN A 11 -11.32 -5.21 -0.21
CA ASN A 11 -10.56 -5.79 0.91
C ASN A 11 -9.29 -4.99 1.23
N ASN A 12 -8.77 -4.26 0.24
CA ASN A 12 -7.54 -3.46 0.33
C ASN A 12 -7.85 -2.03 0.78
N LEU A 13 -6.91 -1.40 1.49
CA LEU A 13 -7.12 -0.09 2.08
C LEU A 13 -7.39 0.99 1.01
N MET A 14 -6.50 1.13 0.03
CA MET A 14 -6.58 2.22 -0.97
C MET A 14 -7.90 2.28 -1.74
N PRO A 15 -8.40 1.19 -2.36
CA PRO A 15 -9.69 1.25 -3.03
C PRO A 15 -10.85 1.48 -2.06
N TYR A 16 -10.74 1.03 -0.80
CA TYR A 16 -11.76 1.31 0.21
C TYR A 16 -11.80 2.81 0.55
N ILE A 17 -10.66 3.43 0.87
CA ILE A 17 -10.59 4.88 1.15
C ILE A 17 -11.09 5.67 -0.07
N ALA A 18 -10.71 5.28 -1.29
CA ALA A 18 -11.18 5.92 -2.52
C ALA A 18 -12.70 5.83 -2.70
N GLN A 19 -13.31 4.67 -2.44
CA GLN A 19 -14.76 4.49 -2.49
C GLN A 19 -15.50 5.35 -1.46
N VAL A 20 -14.92 5.59 -0.28
CA VAL A 20 -15.48 6.51 0.72
C VAL A 20 -15.37 7.96 0.25
N ALA A 21 -14.21 8.35 -0.31
CA ALA A 21 -13.98 9.70 -0.81
C ALA A 21 -14.97 10.10 -1.94
N VAL A 22 -15.38 9.14 -2.77
CA VAL A 22 -16.40 9.35 -3.82
C VAL A 22 -17.84 9.06 -3.37
N GLY A 23 -18.06 8.78 -2.08
CA GLY A 23 -19.39 8.59 -1.50
C GLY A 23 -20.06 7.25 -1.81
N ARG A 24 -19.33 6.26 -2.36
CA ARG A 24 -19.85 4.90 -2.59
C ARG A 24 -19.97 4.10 -1.30
N LEU A 25 -19.11 4.37 -0.33
CA LEU A 25 -19.14 3.77 1.00
C LEU A 25 -19.20 4.86 2.08
N PRO A 26 -19.88 4.62 3.21
CA PRO A 26 -20.08 5.65 4.23
C PRO A 26 -18.84 5.91 5.10
N TYR A 27 -17.99 4.90 5.30
CA TYR A 27 -16.78 4.99 6.12
C TYR A 27 -15.80 3.83 5.86
N VAL A 28 -14.54 4.06 6.19
CA VAL A 28 -13.46 3.06 6.22
C VAL A 28 -13.45 2.34 7.57
N ASN A 29 -13.26 1.02 7.58
CA ASN A 29 -12.98 0.30 8.83
C ASN A 29 -11.47 0.22 9.06
N ILE A 30 -11.00 0.74 10.20
CA ILE A 30 -9.61 0.62 10.65
C ILE A 30 -9.50 -0.60 11.55
N PHE A 31 -8.81 -1.64 11.08
CA PHE A 31 -8.68 -2.91 11.79
C PHE A 31 -7.55 -2.87 12.82
N GLY A 32 -7.88 -2.45 14.04
CA GLY A 32 -6.95 -2.32 15.15
C GLY A 32 -6.26 -0.95 15.23
N THR A 33 -6.32 -0.37 16.44
CA THR A 33 -5.76 0.96 16.77
C THR A 33 -4.83 0.92 17.98
N HIS A 34 -4.34 -0.27 18.32
CA HIS A 34 -3.45 -0.51 19.48
C HIS A 34 -2.19 -1.29 19.11
N TYR A 35 -1.73 -1.22 17.87
CA TYR A 35 -0.43 -1.78 17.49
C TYR A 35 0.71 -0.96 18.11
N ASP A 36 1.90 -1.56 18.20
CA ASP A 36 3.12 -0.84 18.60
C ASP A 36 3.66 -0.04 17.40
N THR A 37 2.91 0.99 17.03
CA THR A 37 3.19 1.94 15.94
C THR A 37 2.86 3.36 16.41
N LEU A 38 3.37 4.37 15.72
CA LEU A 38 3.30 5.76 16.18
C LEU A 38 1.87 6.26 16.48
N ASP A 39 0.88 5.80 15.71
CA ASP A 39 -0.54 6.16 15.89
C ASP A 39 -1.44 4.96 16.23
N GLY A 40 -0.83 3.81 16.56
CA GLY A 40 -1.54 2.58 16.91
C GLY A 40 -2.16 1.82 15.74
N THR A 41 -2.13 2.35 14.51
CA THR A 41 -2.68 1.67 13.32
C THR A 41 -1.61 0.92 12.53
N GLY A 42 -2.04 -0.02 11.68
CA GLY A 42 -1.10 -0.84 10.89
C GLY A 42 -0.26 0.00 9.92
N VAL A 43 1.03 -0.27 9.86
CA VAL A 43 2.00 0.41 8.99
C VAL A 43 2.38 -0.49 7.81
N ARG A 44 2.29 0.04 6.58
CA ARG A 44 2.59 -0.69 5.34
C ARG A 44 3.43 0.16 4.38
N ASP A 45 4.23 -0.51 3.55
CA ASP A 45 4.92 0.11 2.41
C ASP A 45 3.96 0.23 1.22
N TYR A 46 3.54 1.46 0.92
CA TYR A 46 2.68 1.75 -0.21
C TYR A 46 3.53 2.21 -1.40
N ILE A 47 3.63 1.35 -2.41
CA ILE A 47 4.31 1.64 -3.68
C ILE A 47 3.30 2.01 -4.77
N HIS A 48 3.66 2.97 -5.61
CA HIS A 48 2.81 3.37 -6.73
C HIS A 48 2.80 2.27 -7.80
N VAL A 49 1.62 1.92 -8.33
CA VAL A 49 1.44 0.78 -9.25
C VAL A 49 2.27 0.92 -10.55
N VAL A 50 2.52 2.15 -10.99
CA VAL A 50 3.38 2.40 -12.15
C VAL A 50 4.84 2.05 -11.85
N ASP A 51 5.33 2.30 -10.64
CA ASP A 51 6.70 1.93 -10.24
C ASP A 51 6.85 0.41 -10.16
N VAL A 52 5.81 -0.28 -9.67
CA VAL A 52 5.75 -1.74 -9.73
C VAL A 52 5.85 -2.22 -11.18
N ALA A 53 5.07 -1.64 -12.12
CA ALA A 53 5.12 -2.02 -13.52
C ALA A 53 6.50 -1.76 -14.17
N ILE A 54 7.14 -0.63 -13.85
CA ILE A 54 8.52 -0.32 -14.27
C ILE A 54 9.50 -1.36 -13.71
N GLY A 55 9.37 -1.72 -12.44
CA GLY A 55 10.19 -2.76 -11.80
C GLY A 55 10.08 -4.12 -12.49
N HIS A 56 8.91 -4.47 -13.03
CA HIS A 56 8.77 -5.69 -13.84
C HIS A 56 9.56 -5.61 -15.17
N ILE A 57 9.57 -4.45 -15.83
CA ILE A 57 10.36 -4.25 -17.06
C ILE A 57 11.85 -4.37 -16.74
N ALA A 58 12.32 -3.75 -15.65
CA ALA A 58 13.71 -3.85 -15.22
C ALA A 58 14.11 -5.30 -14.88
N ALA A 59 13.23 -6.05 -14.21
CA ALA A 59 13.46 -7.46 -13.91
C ALA A 59 13.58 -8.34 -15.18
N VAL A 60 12.80 -8.06 -16.22
CA VAL A 60 12.92 -8.76 -17.51
C VAL A 60 14.28 -8.49 -18.17
N LYS A 61 14.73 -7.23 -18.20
CA LYS A 61 16.07 -6.88 -18.72
C LYS A 61 17.19 -7.60 -17.95
N GLN A 62 17.06 -7.68 -16.62
CA GLN A 62 18.02 -8.40 -15.80
C GLN A 62 18.06 -9.89 -16.13
N PHE A 63 16.90 -10.49 -16.42
CA PHE A 63 16.79 -11.87 -16.85
C PHE A 63 17.44 -12.12 -18.21
N GLU A 64 17.28 -11.20 -19.17
CA GLU A 64 17.92 -11.26 -20.50
C GLU A 64 19.45 -11.26 -20.42
N MET A 65 20.04 -10.76 -19.32
CA MET A 65 21.47 -10.84 -19.03
C MET A 65 21.91 -12.18 -18.40
N ASN A 66 21.07 -13.22 -18.42
CA ASN A 66 21.33 -14.55 -17.86
C ASN A 66 21.63 -14.54 -16.35
N CYS A 67 20.91 -13.73 -15.57
CA CYS A 67 21.13 -13.56 -14.13
C CYS A 67 20.81 -14.81 -13.26
N GLY A 68 20.23 -15.85 -13.85
CA GLY A 68 19.76 -17.04 -13.14
C GLY A 68 18.54 -16.75 -12.27
N LEU A 69 18.55 -17.19 -11.01
CA LEU A 69 17.52 -16.89 -10.04
C LEU A 69 17.91 -15.68 -9.19
N LYS A 70 17.08 -14.65 -9.24
CA LYS A 70 17.17 -13.48 -8.37
C LYS A 70 15.81 -13.19 -7.74
N ILE A 71 15.82 -12.71 -6.50
CA ILE A 71 14.62 -12.40 -5.72
C ILE A 71 14.75 -10.96 -5.25
N TYR A 72 13.77 -10.13 -5.57
CA TYR A 72 13.78 -8.70 -5.28
C TYR A 72 12.53 -8.29 -4.50
N ASN A 73 12.70 -7.39 -3.54
CA ASN A 73 11.59 -6.65 -2.97
C ASN A 73 11.32 -5.42 -3.85
N LEU A 74 10.09 -5.26 -4.32
CA LEU A 74 9.64 -4.02 -4.96
C LEU A 74 8.77 -3.25 -3.96
N GLY A 75 9.36 -2.24 -3.34
CA GLY A 75 8.74 -1.37 -2.34
C GLY A 75 9.49 -0.06 -2.23
N THR A 76 8.95 0.89 -1.46
CA THR A 76 9.58 2.20 -1.25
C THR A 76 10.59 2.20 -0.10
N GLY A 77 10.53 1.18 0.76
CA GLY A 77 11.28 1.13 2.02
C GLY A 77 10.74 2.05 3.10
N LYS A 78 9.62 2.73 2.85
CA LYS A 78 8.99 3.65 3.78
C LYS A 78 7.59 3.16 4.14
N GLY A 79 7.39 2.91 5.43
CA GLY A 79 6.08 2.60 5.98
C GLY A 79 5.22 3.84 6.18
N TYR A 80 3.92 3.71 5.89
CA TYR A 80 2.89 4.65 6.29
C TYR A 80 1.78 3.92 7.03
N SER A 81 1.21 4.56 8.05
CA SER A 81 0.08 4.05 8.81
C SER A 81 -1.24 4.15 8.03
N VAL A 82 -2.29 3.49 8.52
CA VAL A 82 -3.64 3.62 7.95
C VAL A 82 -4.13 5.07 8.01
N LEU A 83 -3.90 5.76 9.15
CA LEU A 83 -4.34 7.14 9.32
C LEU A 83 -3.53 8.13 8.47
N GLU A 84 -2.24 7.87 8.27
CA GLU A 84 -1.41 8.66 7.35
C GLU A 84 -1.95 8.56 5.92
N MET A 85 -2.33 7.36 5.47
CA MET A 85 -2.90 7.17 4.13
C MET A 85 -4.28 7.83 3.97
N ILE A 86 -5.13 7.79 4.99
CA ILE A 86 -6.41 8.51 4.99
C ILE A 86 -6.14 10.01 4.82
N LYS A 87 -5.29 10.61 5.67
CA LYS A 87 -4.95 12.04 5.61
C LYS A 87 -4.34 12.43 4.26
N ALA A 88 -3.48 11.57 3.70
CA ALA A 88 -2.88 11.80 2.39
C ALA A 88 -3.95 11.85 1.29
N LEU A 89 -4.93 10.94 1.31
CA LEU A 89 -6.02 10.94 0.34
C LEU A 89 -7.00 12.10 0.56
N GLU A 90 -7.28 12.50 1.80
CA GLU A 90 -8.08 13.69 2.09
C GLU A 90 -7.45 14.93 1.48
N LYS A 91 -6.13 15.10 1.69
CA LYS A 91 -5.35 16.21 1.12
C LYS A 91 -5.38 16.19 -0.41
N ALA A 92 -5.21 15.02 -1.03
CA ALA A 92 -5.17 14.89 -2.48
C ALA A 92 -6.54 15.08 -3.15
N SER A 93 -7.61 14.63 -2.51
CA SER A 93 -8.97 14.67 -3.07
C SER A 93 -9.76 15.92 -2.68
N GLY A 94 -9.37 16.62 -1.61
CA GLY A 94 -10.15 17.71 -1.01
C GLY A 94 -11.47 17.21 -0.39
N LYS A 95 -11.58 15.92 -0.09
CA LYS A 95 -12.77 15.30 0.51
C LYS A 95 -12.43 14.77 1.90
N THR A 96 -13.38 14.91 2.83
CA THR A 96 -13.29 14.26 4.14
C THR A 96 -13.56 12.77 4.01
N ILE A 97 -12.75 11.96 4.69
CA ILE A 97 -12.87 10.50 4.70
C ILE A 97 -13.25 10.05 6.11
N SER A 98 -14.50 9.63 6.25
CA SER A 98 -14.99 9.07 7.51
C SER A 98 -14.42 7.67 7.74
N TYR A 99 -14.11 7.34 8.99
CA TYR A 99 -13.64 6.01 9.38
C TYR A 99 -14.20 5.57 10.74
N LYS A 100 -14.13 4.27 11.02
CA LYS A 100 -14.48 3.65 12.30
C LYS A 100 -13.41 2.67 12.73
N GLU A 101 -13.12 2.67 14.01
CA GLU A 101 -12.23 1.68 14.61
C GLU A 101 -12.94 0.34 14.75
N CYS A 102 -12.22 -0.73 14.43
CA CYS A 102 -12.69 -2.12 14.50
C CYS A 102 -11.64 -2.97 15.22
N SER A 103 -12.05 -4.18 15.64
CA SER A 103 -11.11 -5.18 16.14
C SER A 103 -10.04 -5.50 15.11
N ARG A 104 -8.86 -5.93 15.59
CA ARG A 104 -7.77 -6.38 14.71
C ARG A 104 -8.26 -7.50 13.80
N ARG A 105 -7.90 -7.43 12.52
CA ARG A 105 -8.13 -8.52 11.57
C ARG A 105 -7.11 -9.64 11.87
N PRO A 106 -7.54 -10.88 12.12
CA PRO A 106 -6.62 -11.99 12.36
C PRO A 106 -5.59 -12.12 11.24
N GLY A 107 -4.31 -12.26 11.61
CA GLY A 107 -3.19 -12.35 10.66
C GLY A 107 -2.54 -11.01 10.29
N ASP A 108 -3.13 -9.86 10.63
CA ASP A 108 -2.48 -8.57 10.37
C ASP A 108 -1.30 -8.33 11.33
N LEU A 109 -0.13 -8.05 10.75
CA LEU A 109 1.05 -7.59 11.46
C LEU A 109 0.96 -6.08 11.75
N ALA A 110 1.65 -5.64 12.81
CA ALA A 110 1.74 -4.22 13.16
C ALA A 110 2.38 -3.41 12.03
N THR A 111 3.59 -3.80 11.62
CA THR A 111 4.41 -3.06 10.65
C THR A 111 5.03 -4.01 9.65
N VAL A 112 4.92 -3.68 8.37
CA VAL A 112 5.59 -4.40 7.27
C VAL A 112 6.01 -3.40 6.20
N TYR A 113 7.30 -3.34 5.88
CA TYR A 113 7.81 -2.56 4.74
C TYR A 113 9.05 -3.23 4.14
N ALA A 114 9.36 -2.90 2.88
CA ALA A 114 10.46 -3.53 2.17
C ALA A 114 11.84 -3.00 2.60
N ASP A 115 12.89 -3.78 2.37
CA ASP A 115 14.22 -3.23 2.10
C ASP A 115 14.41 -3.24 0.58
N PRO A 116 14.42 -2.07 -0.09
CA PRO A 116 14.52 -1.98 -1.54
C PRO A 116 15.98 -1.92 -2.05
N THR A 117 16.98 -2.03 -1.16
CA THR A 117 18.38 -1.79 -1.49
C THR A 117 18.88 -2.64 -2.67
N LEU A 118 18.55 -3.94 -2.68
CA LEU A 118 18.98 -4.84 -3.75
C LEU A 118 18.35 -4.48 -5.10
N ALA A 119 17.05 -4.15 -5.11
CA ALA A 119 16.35 -3.75 -6.32
C ALA A 119 16.96 -2.45 -6.88
N ALA A 120 17.23 -1.47 -6.03
CA ALA A 120 17.84 -0.20 -6.45
C ALA A 120 19.27 -0.35 -7.00
N GLN A 121 20.00 -1.38 -6.57
CA GLN A 121 21.38 -1.65 -7.03
C GLN A 121 21.43 -2.44 -8.34
N GLU A 122 20.49 -3.37 -8.55
CA GLU A 122 20.57 -4.33 -9.65
C GLU A 122 19.50 -4.15 -10.74
N LEU A 123 18.43 -3.40 -10.50
CA LEU A 123 17.36 -3.16 -11.46
C LEU A 123 17.43 -1.71 -11.97
N GLU A 124 17.83 -1.54 -13.23
CA GLU A 124 17.87 -0.25 -13.95
C GLU A 124 16.51 0.17 -14.55
#